data_AF-A0A5B9WQD9-F1
#
_entry.id   AF-A0A5B9WQD9-F1
#
_cell.length_a   1.000
_cell.length_b   1.000
_cell.length_c   1.000
_cell.angle_alpha   90.00
_cell.angle_beta   90.00
_cell.angle_gamma   90.00
#
_symmetry.space_group_name_H-M   'P 1'
#
loop_
_entity.id
_entity.type
_entity.pdbx_description
1 polymer ?
#
loop_
_entity_poly.entity_id
_entity_poly.type
_entity_poly.pdbx_seq_one_letter_code
_entity_poly.pdbx_strand_id
1 'polypeptide(L)'
;MTMANQYTIPLWRMLPVALAVMTFSCSKVNDYKDVVSQDKTKPDPVSNVKVQNEAGAAIITYDLPESDNILYVQANYMINDQASRQTKSSFYSDTILVGGFEKNADYTVTLYTVSRADVKSDPVEVTVHPGVPAYLQAFPTIETKPDFGGVNINVLNLSKANLGIVTIAQDAVTKQYEIIHQNYTNSDTISYSLRGYDTIPKDFGIYITDEWGNISDTLFSTITPIFEVQMDKSRFSPYVLGTDARTGFGWEIQNLWNGNTGSPGYHTEQPIQPLVWPAVITFDMGQTAKLSRYTIWNRGIDGSGNWLWQAGAPLSWTLWGRASDPVDETLPDGPGAPGVGETSPNGWINLGTFRLLPKPSGLPNPQYTNADLDFWNAGFSYNFSLDLPKVRYIRFQCLENASLTNNFFNVAELTFWGDPR
;
A
#
# COMPACT_ATOMS: atom_id res chain seq x y z
N MET A 1 -44.51 -15.25 75.84
CA MET A 1 -44.62 -16.06 74.61
C MET A 1 -43.46 -15.65 73.70
N THR A 2 -42.34 -16.38 73.66
CA THR A 2 -42.03 -17.53 72.76
C THR A 2 -42.10 -17.14 71.29
N MET A 3 -41.12 -17.36 70.41
CA MET A 3 -39.86 -18.09 70.44
C MET A 3 -38.94 -17.46 69.35
N ALA A 4 -37.66 -17.25 69.66
CA ALA A 4 -36.65 -16.84 68.69
C ALA A 4 -36.11 -18.07 67.96
N ASN A 5 -36.13 -18.07 66.63
CA ASN A 5 -35.60 -19.16 65.81
C ASN A 5 -34.12 -18.90 65.51
N GLN A 6 -33.28 -19.82 65.96
CA GLN A 6 -31.86 -19.90 65.69
C GLN A 6 -31.62 -20.30 64.23
N TYR A 7 -30.48 -19.90 63.65
CA TYR A 7 -29.64 -20.57 62.62
C TYR A 7 -28.92 -19.53 61.75
N THR A 8 -28.08 -18.70 62.38
CA THR A 8 -26.98 -18.03 61.66
C THR A 8 -25.82 -19.03 61.55
N ILE A 9 -25.74 -19.76 60.43
CA ILE A 9 -24.57 -20.58 60.12
C ILE A 9 -23.42 -19.61 59.83
N PRO A 10 -22.29 -19.65 60.55
CA PRO A 10 -21.20 -18.73 60.33
C PRO A 10 -20.52 -19.04 58.99
N LEU A 11 -20.55 -18.06 58.06
CA LEU A 11 -19.94 -18.10 56.73
C LEU A 11 -18.47 -18.59 56.73
N TRP A 12 -17.77 -18.40 57.86
CA TRP A 12 -16.41 -18.90 58.13
C TRP A 12 -16.25 -20.40 57.89
N ARG A 13 -17.30 -21.22 58.11
CA ARG A 13 -17.20 -22.69 57.95
C ARG A 13 -17.28 -23.15 56.49
N MET A 14 -17.67 -22.29 55.54
CA MET A 14 -17.66 -22.61 54.10
C MET A 14 -16.36 -22.21 53.39
N LEU A 15 -15.51 -21.40 54.03
CA LEU A 15 -14.24 -20.95 53.48
C LEU A 15 -13.23 -22.08 53.22
N PRO A 16 -13.11 -23.14 54.07
CA PRO A 16 -12.20 -24.26 53.79
C PRO A 16 -12.69 -25.13 52.62
N VAL A 17 -14.01 -25.21 52.39
CA VAL A 17 -14.61 -26.01 51.32
C VAL A 17 -14.51 -25.28 49.98
N ALA A 18 -14.67 -23.95 49.95
CA ALA A 18 -14.45 -23.15 48.75
C ALA A 18 -12.97 -23.11 48.33
N LEU A 19 -12.03 -23.12 49.29
CA LEU A 19 -10.60 -23.17 49.02
C LEU A 19 -10.13 -24.55 48.53
N ALA A 20 -10.81 -25.63 48.94
CA ALA A 20 -10.55 -26.99 48.47
C ALA A 20 -11.11 -27.30 47.07
N VAL A 21 -12.06 -26.52 46.57
CA VAL A 21 -12.63 -26.67 45.22
C VAL A 21 -11.84 -25.87 44.17
N MET A 22 -11.09 -24.83 44.57
CA MET A 22 -10.23 -24.07 43.66
C MET A 22 -8.95 -24.80 43.24
N THR A 23 -8.57 -25.90 43.91
CA THR A 23 -7.39 -26.71 43.54
C THR A 23 -7.66 -27.75 42.44
N PHE A 24 -8.92 -27.86 41.97
CA PHE A 24 -9.28 -28.67 40.80
C PHE A 24 -9.53 -27.83 39.54
N SER A 25 -9.15 -26.54 39.55
CA SER A 25 -9.09 -25.73 38.33
C SER A 25 -7.98 -26.26 37.43
N CYS A 26 -8.38 -26.92 36.34
CA CYS A 26 -7.61 -27.27 35.15
C CYS A 26 -6.09 -27.14 35.30
N SER A 27 -5.43 -28.25 35.63
CA SER A 27 -4.07 -28.43 35.14
C SER A 27 -4.14 -28.36 33.61
N LYS A 28 -3.74 -27.22 33.02
CA LYS A 28 -3.24 -27.24 31.65
C LYS A 28 -2.15 -28.30 31.64
N VAL A 29 -2.37 -29.40 30.93
CA VAL A 29 -1.33 -30.39 30.66
C VAL A 29 -0.16 -29.60 30.06
N ASN A 30 0.92 -29.54 30.81
CA ASN A 30 2.07 -28.69 30.53
C ASN A 30 3.07 -29.41 29.59
N ASP A 31 2.63 -30.47 28.91
CA ASP A 31 3.46 -31.38 28.11
C ASP A 31 3.53 -30.97 26.64
N TYR A 32 3.66 -29.67 26.34
CA TYR A 32 4.05 -29.23 24.99
C TYR A 32 5.58 -29.11 24.82
N LYS A 33 6.35 -29.48 25.85
CA LYS A 33 7.82 -29.41 25.85
C LYS A 33 8.52 -30.76 25.79
N ASP A 34 7.79 -31.85 25.95
CA ASP A 34 8.36 -33.19 25.86
C ASP A 34 8.21 -33.74 24.45
N VAL A 35 9.17 -34.58 24.09
CA VAL A 35 9.23 -35.22 22.79
C VAL A 35 7.98 -36.10 22.61
N VAL A 36 7.27 -35.94 21.48
CA VAL A 36 5.93 -36.52 21.23
C VAL A 36 5.92 -38.05 21.31
N SER A 37 7.08 -38.68 21.19
CA SER A 37 7.28 -40.12 21.34
C SER A 37 8.56 -40.42 22.12
N GLN A 38 8.53 -41.49 22.91
CA GLN A 38 9.73 -42.09 23.53
C GLN A 38 10.38 -43.15 22.62
N ASP A 39 9.79 -43.45 21.46
CA ASP A 39 10.36 -44.36 20.47
C ASP A 39 11.52 -43.68 19.73
N LYS A 40 12.75 -43.99 20.19
CA LYS A 40 14.01 -43.48 19.63
C LYS A 40 14.52 -44.29 18.44
N THR A 41 13.69 -45.14 17.83
CA THR A 41 14.07 -45.86 16.61
C THR A 41 14.44 -44.86 15.53
N LYS A 42 15.64 -45.04 14.95
CA LYS A 42 16.15 -44.19 13.87
C LYS A 42 15.30 -44.44 12.63
N PRO A 43 14.69 -43.41 12.02
CA PRO A 43 13.92 -43.58 10.80
C PRO A 43 14.84 -43.81 9.60
N ASP A 44 14.33 -44.51 8.59
CA ASP A 44 15.00 -44.62 7.30
C ASP A 44 15.01 -43.27 6.55
N PRO A 45 16.01 -43.04 5.68
CA PRO A 45 16.03 -41.85 4.83
C PRO A 45 14.90 -41.89 3.78
N VAL A 46 14.53 -40.72 3.26
CA VAL A 46 13.66 -40.61 2.09
C VAL A 46 14.33 -41.25 0.85
N SER A 47 13.51 -41.71 -0.11
CA SER A 47 14.02 -42.35 -1.34
C SER A 47 13.38 -41.77 -2.60
N ASN A 48 13.82 -42.21 -3.78
CA ASN A 48 13.28 -41.79 -5.08
C ASN A 48 13.21 -40.27 -5.28
N VAL A 49 14.23 -39.56 -4.79
CA VAL A 49 14.28 -38.10 -4.81
C VAL A 49 14.29 -37.56 -6.24
N LYS A 50 13.41 -36.60 -6.52
CA LYS A 50 13.33 -35.87 -7.79
C LYS A 50 13.36 -34.38 -7.54
N VAL A 51 14.00 -33.65 -8.45
CA VAL A 51 14.17 -32.20 -8.36
C VAL A 51 13.46 -31.53 -9.53
N GLN A 52 12.64 -30.53 -9.21
CA GLN A 52 12.13 -29.55 -10.15
C GLN A 52 12.66 -28.17 -9.75
N ASN A 53 13.46 -27.56 -10.63
CA ASN A 53 14.04 -26.24 -10.36
C ASN A 53 13.07 -25.11 -10.72
N GLU A 54 13.03 -24.10 -9.88
CA GLU A 54 12.20 -22.90 -9.98
C GLU A 54 13.09 -21.64 -9.88
N ALA A 55 12.55 -20.46 -10.13
CA ALA A 55 13.30 -19.20 -9.98
C ALA A 55 13.71 -18.97 -8.52
N GLY A 56 15.01 -19.02 -8.20
CA GLY A 56 15.53 -18.87 -6.83
C GLY A 56 15.11 -19.97 -5.86
N ALA A 57 14.57 -21.08 -6.35
CA ALA A 57 13.99 -22.15 -5.56
C ALA A 57 14.06 -23.51 -6.26
N ALA A 58 13.76 -24.58 -5.54
CA ALA A 58 13.53 -25.90 -6.10
C ALA A 58 12.47 -26.65 -5.29
N ILE A 59 11.65 -27.41 -5.99
CA ILE A 59 10.69 -28.35 -5.41
C ILE A 59 11.36 -29.73 -5.45
N ILE A 60 11.47 -30.36 -4.29
CA ILE A 60 12.03 -31.70 -4.16
C ILE A 60 10.89 -32.64 -3.75
N THR A 61 10.68 -33.69 -4.54
CA THR A 61 9.71 -34.76 -4.23
C THR A 61 10.43 -36.06 -3.90
N TYR A 62 9.84 -36.87 -3.03
CA TYR A 62 10.47 -38.07 -2.50
C TYR A 62 9.43 -39.08 -1.98
N ASP A 63 9.83 -40.33 -1.86
CA ASP A 63 9.04 -41.36 -1.18
C ASP A 63 9.40 -41.39 0.31
N LEU A 64 8.38 -41.32 1.15
CA LEU A 64 8.50 -41.44 2.60
C LEU A 64 8.70 -42.91 3.02
N PRO A 65 9.53 -43.19 4.04
CA PRO A 65 9.60 -44.52 4.61
C PRO A 65 8.29 -44.93 5.28
N GLU A 66 7.96 -46.22 5.24
CA GLU A 66 6.80 -46.78 5.94
C GLU A 66 7.05 -46.82 7.45
N SER A 67 6.64 -45.77 8.18
CA SER A 67 6.73 -45.73 9.64
C SER A 67 5.77 -44.72 10.26
N ASP A 68 4.99 -45.15 11.25
CA ASP A 68 4.10 -44.27 12.05
C ASP A 68 4.88 -43.33 12.98
N ASN A 69 6.19 -43.57 13.16
CA ASN A 69 7.05 -42.77 14.03
C ASN A 69 7.66 -41.55 13.32
N ILE A 70 7.33 -41.28 12.05
CA ILE A 70 7.83 -40.10 11.34
C ILE A 70 7.01 -38.86 11.74
N LEU A 71 7.70 -37.73 11.90
CA LEU A 71 7.08 -36.44 12.19
C LEU A 71 7.16 -35.50 10.99
N TYR A 72 8.34 -35.35 10.40
CA TYR A 72 8.57 -34.50 9.22
C TYR A 72 9.84 -34.92 8.46
N VAL A 73 9.96 -34.44 7.23
CA VAL A 73 11.22 -34.39 6.50
C VAL A 73 11.80 -32.99 6.63
N GLN A 74 13.10 -32.89 6.85
CA GLN A 74 13.82 -31.64 7.02
C GLN A 74 14.88 -31.49 5.93
N ALA A 75 14.89 -30.34 5.25
CA ALA A 75 15.97 -29.93 4.37
C ALA A 75 16.86 -28.90 5.08
N ASN A 76 18.18 -29.09 5.02
CA ASN A 76 19.17 -28.08 5.40
C ASN A 76 20.00 -27.73 4.17
N TYR A 77 20.24 -26.45 3.92
CA TYR A 77 20.98 -25.98 2.74
C TYR A 77 21.55 -24.58 2.97
N MET A 78 22.60 -24.26 2.22
CA MET A 78 23.12 -22.88 2.11
C MET A 78 22.38 -22.17 0.97
N ILE A 79 21.99 -20.92 1.18
CA ILE A 79 21.38 -20.09 0.13
C ILE A 79 22.38 -19.16 -0.57
N ASN A 80 23.50 -18.91 0.10
CA ASN A 80 24.69 -18.20 -0.35
C ASN A 80 25.88 -18.61 0.54
N ASP A 81 27.03 -17.97 0.38
CA ASP A 81 28.25 -18.32 1.14
C ASP A 81 28.17 -18.03 2.65
N GLN A 82 27.14 -17.31 3.12
CA GLN A 82 27.04 -16.80 4.50
C GLN A 82 25.79 -17.27 5.25
N ALA A 83 24.73 -17.63 4.55
CA ALA A 83 23.42 -17.91 5.14
C ALA A 83 22.95 -19.34 4.85
N SER A 84 22.56 -20.02 5.92
CA SER A 84 21.90 -21.33 5.87
C SER A 84 20.41 -21.21 6.08
N ARG A 85 19.63 -22.10 5.47
CA ARG A 85 18.21 -22.27 5.74
C ARG A 85 17.88 -23.70 6.13
N GLN A 86 16.77 -23.81 6.84
CA GLN A 86 16.11 -25.06 7.15
C GLN A 86 14.64 -24.95 6.74
N THR A 87 14.16 -25.93 5.97
CA THR A 87 12.73 -26.10 5.70
C THR A 87 12.27 -27.46 6.18
N LYS A 88 11.00 -27.56 6.54
CA LYS A 88 10.38 -28.81 7.01
C LYS A 88 9.11 -29.07 6.21
N SER A 89 8.89 -30.32 5.86
CA SER A 89 7.64 -30.81 5.29
C SER A 89 7.06 -31.87 6.19
N SER A 90 5.80 -31.73 6.58
CA SER A 90 5.15 -32.68 7.50
C SER A 90 5.09 -34.08 6.89
N PHE A 91 4.97 -35.10 7.72
CA PHE A 91 4.77 -36.49 7.29
C PHE A 91 3.60 -36.71 6.29
N TYR A 92 2.63 -35.79 6.23
CA TYR A 92 1.51 -35.87 5.28
C TYR A 92 1.86 -35.40 3.86
N SER A 93 3.12 -35.03 3.60
CA SER A 93 3.58 -34.55 2.30
C SER A 93 4.85 -35.25 1.85
N ASP A 94 4.88 -35.55 0.56
CA ASP A 94 5.98 -36.12 -0.21
C ASP A 94 6.86 -35.05 -0.88
N THR A 95 6.63 -33.78 -0.54
CA THR A 95 7.17 -32.64 -1.26
C THR A 95 7.74 -31.61 -0.28
N ILE A 96 8.92 -31.06 -0.59
CA ILE A 96 9.52 -29.95 0.14
C ILE A 96 9.99 -28.84 -0.81
N LEU A 97 9.62 -27.61 -0.50
CA LEU A 97 10.13 -26.41 -1.17
C LEU A 97 11.40 -25.94 -0.46
N VAL A 98 12.47 -25.75 -1.24
CA VAL A 98 13.71 -25.09 -0.81
C VAL A 98 13.89 -23.83 -1.64
N GLY A 99 14.33 -22.72 -1.05
CA GLY A 99 14.46 -21.47 -1.81
C GLY A 99 15.17 -20.36 -1.08
N GLY A 100 15.22 -19.20 -1.73
CA GLY A 100 16.04 -18.06 -1.31
C GLY A 100 17.46 -18.12 -1.86
N PHE A 101 17.72 -19.00 -2.83
CA PHE A 101 19.03 -19.15 -3.47
C PHE A 101 19.43 -17.87 -4.21
N GLU A 102 20.65 -17.38 -3.95
CA GLU A 102 21.12 -16.08 -4.44
C GLU A 102 21.25 -15.99 -5.96
N LYS A 103 21.51 -17.09 -6.67
CA LYS A 103 21.80 -17.04 -8.11
C LYS A 103 21.48 -18.36 -8.78
N ASN A 104 21.54 -18.34 -10.11
CA ASN A 104 21.48 -19.55 -10.91
C ASN A 104 22.82 -20.30 -10.79
N ALA A 105 22.87 -21.29 -9.90
CA ALA A 105 24.04 -22.09 -9.58
C ALA A 105 23.62 -23.44 -8.95
N ASP A 106 24.58 -24.35 -8.79
CA ASP A 106 24.36 -25.60 -8.05
C ASP A 106 24.36 -25.34 -6.54
N TYR A 107 23.39 -25.93 -5.85
CA TYR A 107 23.31 -25.93 -4.38
C TYR A 107 23.10 -27.33 -3.85
N THR A 108 23.77 -27.66 -2.75
CA THR A 108 23.57 -28.93 -2.05
C THR A 108 22.50 -28.77 -0.97
N VAL A 109 21.49 -29.64 -1.03
CA VAL A 109 20.41 -29.76 -0.05
C VAL A 109 20.54 -31.11 0.64
N THR A 110 20.61 -31.10 1.96
CA THR A 110 20.67 -32.32 2.77
C THR A 110 19.30 -32.60 3.38
N LEU A 111 18.70 -33.74 3.03
CA LEU A 111 17.41 -34.19 3.55
C LEU A 111 17.61 -35.17 4.71
N TYR A 112 16.72 -35.06 5.70
CA TYR A 112 16.59 -36.00 6.82
C TYR A 112 15.13 -36.33 7.05
N THR A 113 14.81 -37.61 7.23
CA THR A 113 13.57 -38.01 7.89
C THR A 113 13.75 -37.81 9.39
N VAL A 114 12.79 -37.16 10.06
CA VAL A 114 12.86 -36.90 11.50
C VAL A 114 11.68 -37.55 12.19
N SER A 115 11.97 -38.35 13.21
CA SER A 115 10.96 -39.05 13.99
C SER A 115 10.23 -38.14 14.98
N ARG A 116 9.13 -38.63 15.54
CA ARG A 116 8.40 -37.97 16.65
C ARG A 116 9.23 -37.87 17.92
N ALA A 117 10.32 -38.64 18.00
CA ALA A 117 11.34 -38.61 19.05
C ALA A 117 12.53 -37.66 18.75
N ASP A 118 12.45 -36.83 17.69
CA ASP A 118 13.51 -35.94 17.19
C ASP A 118 14.82 -36.67 16.80
N VAL A 119 14.69 -37.93 16.38
CA VAL A 119 15.80 -38.73 15.85
C VAL A 119 15.85 -38.59 14.33
N LYS A 120 17.01 -38.23 13.78
CA LYS A 120 17.24 -38.06 12.33
C LYS A 120 17.70 -39.36 11.67
N SER A 121 17.27 -39.57 10.43
CA SER A 121 17.82 -40.60 9.53
C SER A 121 19.28 -40.32 9.17
N ASP A 122 19.89 -41.24 8.41
CA ASP A 122 21.08 -40.88 7.62
C ASP A 122 20.72 -39.81 6.58
N PRO A 123 21.67 -38.93 6.19
CA PRO A 123 21.41 -37.84 5.25
C PRO A 123 21.25 -38.36 3.82
N VAL A 124 20.39 -37.68 3.05
CA VAL A 124 20.36 -37.78 1.58
C VAL A 124 20.75 -36.43 1.00
N GLU A 125 21.88 -36.38 0.28
CA GLU A 125 22.34 -35.18 -0.40
C GLU A 125 21.75 -35.10 -1.81
N VAL A 126 21.22 -33.94 -2.13
CA VAL A 126 20.54 -33.65 -3.39
C VAL A 126 21.12 -32.35 -3.93
N THR A 127 21.57 -32.37 -5.19
CA THR A 127 21.98 -31.13 -5.87
C THR A 127 20.78 -30.53 -6.60
N VAL A 128 20.51 -29.25 -6.35
CA VAL A 128 19.50 -28.45 -7.06
C VAL A 128 20.18 -27.37 -7.89
N HIS A 129 19.53 -26.96 -8.99
CA HIS A 129 20.02 -25.93 -9.91
C HIS A 129 18.92 -24.90 -10.17
N PRO A 130 18.55 -24.09 -9.15
CA PRO A 130 17.49 -23.08 -9.26
C PRO A 130 17.73 -22.13 -10.42
N GLY A 131 16.65 -21.70 -11.07
CA GLY A 131 16.70 -20.64 -12.08
C GLY A 131 17.03 -19.28 -11.46
N VAL A 132 17.21 -18.26 -12.32
CA VAL A 132 17.52 -16.89 -11.89
C VAL A 132 16.44 -16.38 -10.91
N PRO A 133 16.80 -15.94 -9.69
CA PRO A 133 15.83 -15.47 -8.69
C PRO A 133 15.15 -14.15 -9.10
N ALA A 134 13.97 -13.90 -8.52
CA ALA A 134 13.11 -12.78 -8.88
C ALA A 134 13.79 -11.41 -8.80
N TYR A 135 14.63 -11.17 -7.78
CA TYR A 135 15.31 -9.88 -7.62
C TYR A 135 16.31 -9.61 -8.76
N LEU A 136 16.99 -10.66 -9.26
CA LEU A 136 17.87 -10.57 -10.42
C LEU A 136 17.11 -10.48 -11.75
N GLN A 137 15.90 -11.06 -11.82
CA GLN A 137 15.03 -10.88 -12.99
C GLN A 137 14.46 -9.45 -13.08
N ALA A 138 14.14 -8.85 -11.94
CA ALA A 138 13.59 -7.49 -11.86
C ALA A 138 14.67 -6.41 -12.10
N PHE A 139 15.90 -6.64 -11.64
CA PHE A 139 17.00 -5.66 -11.74
C PHE A 139 17.21 -5.04 -13.14
N PRO A 140 17.31 -5.81 -14.24
CA PRO A 140 17.51 -5.24 -15.58
C PRO A 140 16.30 -4.45 -16.11
N THR A 141 15.16 -4.46 -15.41
CA THR A 141 13.94 -3.73 -15.81
C THR A 141 13.84 -2.35 -15.17
N ILE A 142 14.80 -1.96 -14.32
CA ILE A 142 14.80 -0.66 -13.67
C ILE A 142 14.91 0.44 -14.73
N GLU A 143 13.89 1.29 -14.82
CA GLU A 143 13.93 2.53 -15.58
C GLU A 143 13.83 3.73 -14.64
N THR A 144 14.66 4.75 -14.90
CA THR A 144 14.58 6.03 -14.19
C THR A 144 14.32 7.16 -15.15
N LYS A 145 13.44 8.09 -14.78
CA LYS A 145 13.09 9.27 -15.57
C LYS A 145 13.03 10.51 -14.66
N PRO A 146 13.41 11.70 -15.16
CA PRO A 146 13.14 12.94 -14.44
C PRO A 146 11.66 13.08 -14.09
N ASP A 147 11.38 13.51 -12.86
CA ASP A 147 10.04 13.88 -12.41
C ASP A 147 10.12 15.20 -11.63
N PHE A 148 8.96 15.80 -11.37
CA PHE A 148 8.80 17.00 -10.55
C PHE A 148 9.44 16.84 -9.18
N GLY A 149 10.45 17.64 -8.91
CA GLY A 149 11.21 17.62 -7.66
C GLY A 149 12.02 16.35 -7.43
N GLY A 150 12.18 15.45 -8.40
CA GLY A 150 13.14 14.35 -8.28
C GLY A 150 13.15 13.33 -9.44
N VAL A 151 12.99 12.06 -9.10
CA VAL A 151 13.13 10.92 -10.01
C VAL A 151 11.92 10.00 -9.91
N ASN A 152 11.38 9.58 -11.05
CA ASN A 152 10.44 8.46 -11.13
C ASN A 152 11.21 7.16 -11.42
N ILE A 153 10.92 6.12 -10.64
CA ILE A 153 11.55 4.80 -10.69
C ILE A 153 10.48 3.80 -11.11
N ASN A 154 10.74 3.03 -12.16
CA ASN A 154 9.88 1.97 -12.65
C ASN A 154 10.61 0.63 -12.61
N VAL A 155 9.93 -0.43 -12.16
CA VAL A 155 10.45 -1.79 -12.11
C VAL A 155 9.33 -2.77 -12.45
N LEU A 156 9.65 -3.85 -13.19
CA LEU A 156 8.74 -4.96 -13.46
C LEU A 156 9.12 -6.16 -12.58
N ASN A 157 8.16 -6.62 -11.78
CA ASN A 157 8.24 -7.78 -10.89
C ASN A 157 7.20 -8.82 -11.33
N LEU A 158 7.44 -9.42 -12.51
CA LEU A 158 6.49 -10.34 -13.15
C LEU A 158 6.13 -11.58 -12.30
N SER A 159 7.00 -11.94 -11.35
CA SER A 159 6.78 -13.06 -10.42
C SER A 159 5.95 -12.67 -9.20
N LYS A 160 5.68 -11.37 -8.99
CA LYS A 160 5.03 -10.83 -7.79
C LYS A 160 5.74 -11.27 -6.50
N ALA A 161 7.06 -11.41 -6.55
CA ALA A 161 7.86 -11.74 -5.39
C ALA A 161 7.92 -10.55 -4.40
N ASN A 162 8.14 -10.81 -3.12
CA ASN A 162 8.39 -9.76 -2.14
C ASN A 162 9.77 -9.15 -2.40
N LEU A 163 9.80 -7.93 -2.94
CA LEU A 163 11.02 -7.22 -3.30
C LEU A 163 11.11 -5.88 -2.57
N GLY A 164 12.33 -5.49 -2.20
CA GLY A 164 12.68 -4.14 -1.77
C GLY A 164 13.43 -3.41 -2.88
N ILE A 165 12.89 -2.30 -3.36
CA ILE A 165 13.54 -1.42 -4.32
C ILE A 165 14.18 -0.30 -3.50
N VAL A 166 15.50 -0.36 -3.38
CA VAL A 166 16.25 0.52 -2.49
C VAL A 166 16.94 1.57 -3.34
N THR A 167 16.70 2.83 -2.99
CA THR A 167 17.34 3.98 -3.62
C THR A 167 18.38 4.54 -2.68
N ILE A 168 19.59 4.71 -3.20
CA ILE A 168 20.71 5.36 -2.53
C ILE A 168 21.09 6.65 -3.25
N ALA A 169 21.65 7.60 -2.50
CA ALA A 169 22.30 8.77 -3.08
C ALA A 169 23.55 9.08 -2.26
N GLN A 170 24.51 9.75 -2.90
CA GLN A 170 25.71 10.17 -2.20
C GLN A 170 25.40 11.32 -1.24
N ASP A 171 25.81 11.18 0.02
CA ASP A 171 25.73 12.28 0.98
C ASP A 171 26.71 13.40 0.62
N ALA A 172 26.25 14.64 0.76
CA ALA A 172 27.01 15.80 0.34
C ALA A 172 28.28 16.02 1.17
N VAL A 173 28.30 15.55 2.43
CA VAL A 173 29.39 15.74 3.39
C VAL A 173 30.30 14.53 3.44
N THR A 174 29.75 13.35 3.73
CA THR A 174 30.53 12.10 3.96
C THR A 174 31.02 11.47 2.65
N LYS A 175 30.40 11.83 1.52
CA LYS A 175 30.63 11.23 0.21
C LYS A 175 30.33 9.72 0.15
N GLN A 176 29.65 9.17 1.17
CA GLN A 176 29.18 7.79 1.16
C GLN A 176 27.81 7.70 0.50
N TYR A 177 27.50 6.55 -0.10
CA TYR A 177 26.15 6.27 -0.54
C TYR A 177 25.29 5.86 0.66
N GLU A 178 24.19 6.58 0.86
CA GLU A 178 23.26 6.34 1.94
C GLU A 178 21.88 6.00 1.37
N ILE A 179 21.14 5.15 2.08
CA ILE A 179 19.76 4.81 1.70
C ILE A 179 18.87 6.02 1.94
N ILE A 180 18.30 6.55 0.86
CA ILE A 180 17.36 7.68 0.89
C ILE A 180 15.91 7.23 0.78
N HIS A 181 15.66 6.01 0.27
CA HIS A 181 14.32 5.45 0.17
C HIS A 181 14.34 3.92 0.06
N GLN A 182 13.28 3.28 0.57
CA GLN A 182 13.05 1.84 0.44
C GLN A 182 11.58 1.61 0.11
N ASN A 183 11.31 0.95 -1.01
CA ASN A 183 9.96 0.55 -1.40
C ASN A 183 9.81 -0.97 -1.36
N TYR A 184 9.13 -1.51 -0.36
CA TYR A 184 8.84 -2.94 -0.25
C TYR A 184 7.47 -3.27 -0.84
N THR A 185 7.43 -4.16 -1.82
CA THR A 185 6.18 -4.48 -2.54
C THR A 185 6.27 -5.84 -3.24
N ASN A 186 5.10 -6.41 -3.53
CA ASN A 186 4.92 -7.59 -4.37
C ASN A 186 4.06 -7.28 -5.62
N SER A 187 3.89 -5.99 -5.94
CA SER A 187 3.16 -5.55 -7.12
C SER A 187 3.91 -5.94 -8.39
N ASP A 188 3.17 -6.31 -9.44
CA ASP A 188 3.72 -6.69 -10.74
C ASP A 188 4.42 -5.53 -11.45
N THR A 189 3.75 -4.38 -11.54
CA THR A 189 4.31 -3.15 -12.10
C THR A 189 4.49 -2.14 -10.97
N ILE A 190 5.72 -1.68 -10.77
CA ILE A 190 6.11 -0.80 -9.68
C ILE A 190 6.50 0.54 -10.28
N SER A 191 5.83 1.62 -9.88
CA SER A 191 6.17 2.98 -10.27
C SER A 191 5.95 3.93 -9.11
N TYR A 192 6.99 4.67 -8.73
CA TYR A 192 6.90 5.70 -7.70
C TYR A 192 7.95 6.78 -7.94
N SER A 193 7.75 7.94 -7.32
CA SER A 193 8.65 9.08 -7.48
C SER A 193 9.21 9.54 -6.14
N LEU A 194 10.50 9.82 -6.13
CA LEU A 194 11.17 10.53 -5.03
C LEU A 194 11.16 12.02 -5.35
N ARG A 195 10.88 12.85 -4.34
CA ARG A 195 10.75 14.30 -4.48
C ARG A 195 11.61 15.04 -3.45
N GLY A 196 11.63 16.37 -3.51
CA GLY A 196 12.38 17.23 -2.59
C GLY A 196 13.78 17.61 -3.07
N TYR A 197 14.10 17.34 -4.33
CA TYR A 197 15.34 17.72 -4.99
C TYR A 197 15.14 18.99 -5.81
N ASP A 198 16.22 19.77 -5.92
CA ASP A 198 16.27 20.93 -6.80
C ASP A 198 16.45 20.52 -8.27
N THR A 199 16.57 21.49 -9.16
CA THR A 199 16.78 21.25 -10.60
C THR A 199 18.24 20.99 -10.98
N ILE A 200 19.12 20.73 -10.01
CA ILE A 200 20.54 20.44 -10.28
C ILE A 200 20.67 18.94 -10.58
N PRO A 201 21.47 18.54 -11.59
CA PRO A 201 21.74 17.13 -11.84
C PRO A 201 22.22 16.39 -10.59
N LYS A 202 21.61 15.24 -10.30
CA LYS A 202 21.90 14.42 -9.12
C LYS A 202 21.96 12.94 -9.47
N ASP A 203 22.95 12.27 -8.90
CA ASP A 203 23.13 10.83 -9.06
C ASP A 203 22.28 10.05 -8.06
N PHE A 204 21.57 9.05 -8.58
CA PHE A 204 20.81 8.07 -7.82
C PHE A 204 21.34 6.68 -8.12
N GLY A 205 21.50 5.86 -7.08
CA GLY A 205 21.73 4.42 -7.19
C GLY A 205 20.46 3.65 -6.84
N ILE A 206 20.16 2.58 -7.57
CA ILE A 206 19.01 1.72 -7.30
C ILE A 206 19.48 0.26 -7.31
N TYR A 207 19.18 -0.48 -6.26
CA TYR A 207 19.36 -1.93 -6.19
C TYR A 207 18.09 -2.61 -5.67
N ILE A 208 17.97 -3.90 -5.92
CA ILE A 208 16.83 -4.71 -5.49
C ILE A 208 17.31 -5.72 -4.44
N THR A 209 16.56 -5.84 -3.36
CA THR A 209 16.71 -6.89 -2.35
C THR A 209 15.50 -7.81 -2.36
N ASP A 210 15.71 -9.08 -2.02
CA ASP A 210 14.63 -10.00 -1.68
C ASP A 210 14.43 -10.13 -0.16
N GLU A 211 13.47 -10.97 0.26
CA GLU A 211 13.16 -11.24 1.67
C GLU A 211 14.20 -12.11 2.39
N TRP A 212 15.15 -12.70 1.66
CA TRP A 212 16.22 -13.54 2.20
C TRP A 212 17.53 -12.76 2.39
N GLY A 213 17.53 -11.47 2.04
CA GLY A 213 18.68 -10.58 2.18
C GLY A 213 19.67 -10.66 1.02
N ASN A 214 19.30 -11.30 -0.10
CA ASN A 214 20.11 -11.25 -1.31
C ASN A 214 19.93 -9.87 -1.96
N ILE A 215 21.02 -9.31 -2.48
CA ILE A 215 21.07 -7.97 -3.05
C ILE A 215 21.62 -8.03 -4.48
N SER A 216 21.00 -7.30 -5.41
CA SER A 216 21.50 -7.15 -6.78
C SER A 216 22.73 -6.23 -6.84
N ASP A 217 23.32 -6.11 -8.04
CA ASP A 217 24.16 -4.95 -8.33
C ASP A 217 23.35 -3.65 -8.26
N THR A 218 24.00 -2.49 -8.44
CA THR A 218 23.38 -1.17 -8.36
C THR A 218 23.36 -0.48 -9.72
N LEU A 219 22.17 -0.06 -10.18
CA LEU A 219 22.03 0.84 -11.32
C LEU A 219 22.25 2.28 -10.86
N PHE A 220 23.23 2.97 -11.43
CA PHE A 220 23.43 4.40 -11.24
C PHE A 220 22.86 5.21 -12.40
N SER A 221 22.17 6.30 -12.09
CA SER A 221 21.58 7.22 -13.07
C SER A 221 21.68 8.67 -12.59
N THR A 222 22.09 9.57 -13.49
CA THR A 222 22.12 11.01 -13.25
C THR A 222 20.80 11.62 -13.71
N ILE A 223 20.03 12.17 -12.78
CA ILE A 223 18.72 12.75 -13.05
C ILE A 223 18.78 14.26 -12.85
N THR A 224 18.20 15.02 -13.77
CA THR A 224 17.94 16.45 -13.59
C THR A 224 16.46 16.63 -13.29
N PRO A 225 16.05 16.85 -12.03
CA PRO A 225 14.64 16.96 -11.67
C PRO A 225 13.91 18.10 -12.38
N ILE A 226 12.62 17.91 -12.60
CA ILE A 226 11.74 18.96 -13.12
C ILE A 226 11.39 19.90 -11.96
N PHE A 227 11.41 21.22 -12.18
CA PHE A 227 11.08 22.18 -11.13
C PHE A 227 9.64 22.00 -10.63
N GLU A 228 9.45 21.96 -9.32
CA GLU A 228 8.13 21.89 -8.70
C GLU A 228 8.01 22.94 -7.61
N VAL A 229 6.93 23.72 -7.65
CA VAL A 229 6.52 24.60 -6.54
C VAL A 229 5.02 24.49 -6.34
N GLN A 230 4.56 24.83 -5.14
CA GLN A 230 3.13 25.03 -4.91
C GLN A 230 2.66 26.22 -5.73
N MET A 231 1.50 26.10 -6.39
CA MET A 231 0.86 27.22 -7.07
C MET A 231 0.46 28.30 -6.06
N ASP A 232 0.69 29.55 -6.42
CA ASP A 232 0.43 30.69 -5.54
C ASP A 232 -1.09 30.94 -5.42
N LYS A 233 -1.67 30.49 -4.30
CA LYS A 233 -3.10 30.61 -4.00
C LYS A 233 -3.59 32.05 -3.93
N SER A 234 -2.70 33.03 -3.70
CA SER A 234 -3.11 34.44 -3.70
C SER A 234 -3.54 34.94 -5.09
N ARG A 235 -3.17 34.19 -6.14
CA ARG A 235 -3.55 34.45 -7.53
C ARG A 235 -4.84 33.74 -7.94
N PHE A 236 -5.36 32.85 -7.09
CA PHE A 236 -6.53 32.06 -7.42
C PHE A 236 -7.79 32.91 -7.29
N SER A 237 -8.71 32.77 -8.23
CA SER A 237 -9.98 33.49 -8.20
C SER A 237 -11.14 32.64 -8.72
N PRO A 238 -12.36 32.82 -8.18
CA PRO A 238 -13.56 32.20 -8.72
C PRO A 238 -13.74 32.57 -10.20
N TYR A 239 -14.22 31.64 -11.02
CA TYR A 239 -14.61 31.92 -12.40
C TYR A 239 -15.91 31.19 -12.71
N VAL A 240 -17.06 31.77 -12.36
CA VAL A 240 -18.35 31.07 -12.46
C VAL A 240 -18.84 31.06 -13.91
N LEU A 241 -19.09 29.86 -14.45
CA LEU A 241 -19.71 29.64 -15.76
C LEU A 241 -21.20 29.28 -15.63
N GLY A 242 -21.94 29.32 -16.75
CA GLY A 242 -23.39 29.10 -16.76
C GLY A 242 -23.83 27.71 -16.30
N THR A 243 -23.00 26.69 -16.53
CA THR A 243 -23.25 25.32 -16.07
C THR A 243 -22.65 24.98 -14.70
N ASP A 244 -21.97 25.93 -14.05
CA ASP A 244 -21.41 25.71 -12.71
C ASP A 244 -22.50 25.65 -11.63
N ALA A 245 -22.30 24.76 -10.66
CA ALA A 245 -23.21 24.60 -9.54
C ALA A 245 -23.14 25.81 -8.60
N ARG A 246 -24.30 26.21 -8.07
CA ARG A 246 -24.39 27.28 -7.07
C ARG A 246 -23.88 26.81 -5.72
N THR A 247 -23.22 27.71 -4.99
CA THR A 247 -22.78 27.49 -3.61
C THR A 247 -23.96 27.62 -2.63
N GLY A 248 -23.82 27.00 -1.46
CA GLY A 248 -24.81 27.06 -0.39
C GLY A 248 -24.16 27.17 0.99
N PHE A 249 -24.98 27.49 2.00
CA PHE A 249 -24.59 27.42 3.43
C PHE A 249 -23.42 28.32 3.85
N GLY A 250 -23.03 29.32 3.05
CA GLY A 250 -21.84 30.15 3.28
C GLY A 250 -20.52 29.41 3.04
N TRP A 251 -20.58 28.24 2.39
CA TRP A 251 -19.43 27.45 1.97
C TRP A 251 -19.10 27.80 0.52
N GLU A 252 -18.30 28.83 0.35
CA GLU A 252 -18.05 29.47 -0.93
C GLU A 252 -16.81 28.92 -1.64
N ILE A 253 -16.74 29.11 -2.96
CA ILE A 253 -15.65 28.57 -3.79
C ILE A 253 -14.26 29.09 -3.40
N GLN A 254 -14.13 30.34 -2.93
CA GLN A 254 -12.86 30.87 -2.43
C GLN A 254 -12.29 30.12 -1.23
N ASN A 255 -13.11 29.33 -0.53
CA ASN A 255 -12.63 28.53 0.59
C ASN A 255 -11.81 27.32 0.13
N LEU A 256 -11.80 26.97 -1.17
CA LEU A 256 -10.98 25.88 -1.70
C LEU A 256 -9.48 26.18 -1.73
N TRP A 257 -9.05 27.41 -1.46
CA TRP A 257 -7.63 27.78 -1.49
C TRP A 257 -7.29 28.81 -0.42
N ASN A 258 -7.94 28.74 0.74
CA ASN A 258 -7.72 29.68 1.84
C ASN A 258 -6.77 29.12 2.92
N GLY A 259 -6.27 27.89 2.76
CA GLY A 259 -5.39 27.21 3.72
C GLY A 259 -6.12 26.50 4.86
N ASN A 260 -7.46 26.52 4.89
CA ASN A 260 -8.27 25.80 5.87
C ASN A 260 -8.67 24.43 5.33
N THR A 261 -8.04 23.36 5.82
CA THR A 261 -8.37 21.99 5.44
C THR A 261 -9.59 21.42 6.18
N GLY A 262 -10.24 22.22 7.03
CA GLY A 262 -11.44 21.88 7.80
C GLY A 262 -12.70 22.59 7.29
N SER A 263 -13.50 23.12 8.22
CA SER A 263 -14.75 23.83 7.93
C SER A 263 -14.62 25.33 8.25
N PRO A 264 -15.26 26.24 7.48
CA PRO A 264 -15.98 25.98 6.24
C PRO A 264 -15.02 25.82 5.04
N GLY A 265 -15.42 24.96 4.10
CA GLY A 265 -14.86 24.82 2.75
C GLY A 265 -15.83 25.32 1.69
N TYR A 266 -15.90 24.61 0.56
CA TYR A 266 -16.90 24.76 -0.51
C TYR A 266 -18.03 23.72 -0.39
N HIS A 267 -19.27 24.13 -0.65
CA HIS A 267 -20.45 23.26 -0.68
C HIS A 267 -21.43 23.78 -1.73
N THR A 268 -21.97 22.90 -2.57
CA THR A 268 -23.09 23.28 -3.44
C THR A 268 -24.35 23.56 -2.61
N GLU A 269 -25.39 24.13 -3.21
CA GLU A 269 -26.75 23.94 -2.67
C GLU A 269 -27.05 22.44 -2.50
N GLN A 270 -27.89 22.10 -1.51
CA GLN A 270 -28.30 20.72 -1.24
C GLN A 270 -29.82 20.63 -1.07
N PRO A 271 -30.54 19.96 -2.00
CA PRO A 271 -30.06 19.52 -3.31
C PRO A 271 -29.74 20.72 -4.23
N ILE A 272 -28.89 20.53 -5.24
CA ILE A 272 -28.70 21.49 -6.34
C ILE A 272 -30.04 21.71 -7.06
N GLN A 273 -30.41 22.96 -7.36
CA GLN A 273 -31.67 23.32 -8.03
C GLN A 273 -31.47 24.35 -9.18
N PRO A 274 -31.87 24.05 -10.43
CA PRO A 274 -32.35 22.75 -10.92
C PRO A 274 -31.26 21.68 -10.80
N LEU A 275 -31.64 20.40 -10.67
CA LEU A 275 -30.66 19.31 -10.57
C LEU A 275 -29.87 19.20 -11.88
N VAL A 276 -28.58 19.53 -11.80
CA VAL A 276 -27.58 19.32 -12.86
C VAL A 276 -26.50 18.42 -12.28
N TRP A 277 -26.31 17.25 -12.89
CA TRP A 277 -25.30 16.28 -12.47
C TRP A 277 -24.71 15.58 -13.71
N PRO A 278 -23.40 15.31 -13.80
CA PRO A 278 -22.31 15.69 -12.87
C PRO A 278 -22.23 17.18 -12.57
N ALA A 279 -21.93 17.53 -11.31
CA ALA A 279 -21.87 18.92 -10.87
C ALA A 279 -20.44 19.48 -11.08
N VAL A 280 -20.35 20.72 -11.58
CA VAL A 280 -19.07 21.34 -11.95
C VAL A 280 -18.83 22.66 -11.23
N ILE A 281 -17.57 22.99 -11.00
CA ILE A 281 -17.11 24.33 -10.60
C ILE A 281 -15.87 24.72 -11.35
N THR A 282 -15.70 26.02 -11.59
CA THR A 282 -14.58 26.56 -12.35
C THR A 282 -13.86 27.67 -11.57
N PHE A 283 -12.53 27.66 -11.64
CA PHE A 283 -11.69 28.71 -11.06
C PHE A 283 -10.44 28.96 -11.91
N ASP A 284 -9.89 30.16 -11.76
CA ASP A 284 -8.62 30.58 -12.36
C ASP A 284 -7.50 30.42 -11.33
N MET A 285 -6.39 29.75 -11.66
CA MET A 285 -5.19 29.73 -10.81
C MET A 285 -4.38 31.04 -10.88
N GLY A 286 -4.75 31.96 -11.78
CA GLY A 286 -4.12 33.24 -12.03
C GLY A 286 -2.78 33.14 -12.76
N GLN A 287 -2.31 31.92 -13.07
CA GLN A 287 -1.09 31.64 -13.81
C GLN A 287 -1.20 30.35 -14.60
N THR A 288 -0.51 30.30 -15.75
CA THR A 288 -0.35 29.08 -16.53
C THR A 288 0.79 28.25 -15.95
N ALA A 289 0.58 26.97 -15.72
CA ALA A 289 1.60 26.06 -15.19
C ALA A 289 1.47 24.65 -15.75
N LYS A 290 2.60 23.94 -15.82
CA LYS A 290 2.60 22.48 -16.03
C LYS A 290 2.38 21.83 -14.67
N LEU A 291 1.19 21.30 -14.43
CA LEU A 291 0.83 20.74 -13.13
C LEU A 291 1.48 19.36 -12.93
N SER A 292 1.99 19.15 -11.73
CA SER A 292 2.65 17.90 -11.31
C SER A 292 1.72 17.01 -10.49
N ARG A 293 1.00 17.62 -9.55
CA ARG A 293 0.06 16.95 -8.64
C ARG A 293 -0.90 17.96 -8.03
N TYR A 294 -1.92 17.42 -7.38
CA TYR A 294 -2.76 18.18 -6.47
C TYR A 294 -3.11 17.35 -5.25
N THR A 295 -3.59 18.03 -4.20
CA THR A 295 -4.10 17.42 -2.99
C THR A 295 -5.49 17.98 -2.73
N ILE A 296 -6.43 17.09 -2.41
CA ILE A 296 -7.80 17.42 -2.02
C ILE A 296 -8.02 17.07 -0.55
N TRP A 297 -8.55 18.02 0.21
CA TRP A 297 -9.10 17.79 1.53
C TRP A 297 -10.61 17.86 1.43
N ASN A 298 -11.29 16.86 1.97
CA ASN A 298 -12.74 16.79 2.00
C ASN A 298 -13.26 17.19 3.39
N ARG A 299 -14.53 17.57 3.46
CA ARG A 299 -15.17 17.96 4.71
C ARG A 299 -14.94 16.90 5.81
N GLY A 300 -14.26 17.31 6.87
CA GLY A 300 -13.91 16.46 8.01
C GLY A 300 -15.00 16.41 9.08
N ILE A 301 -14.62 16.21 10.33
CA ILE A 301 -15.52 16.32 11.49
C ILE A 301 -15.64 17.80 11.85
N ASP A 302 -16.87 18.30 12.02
CA ASP A 302 -17.13 19.67 12.45
C ASP A 302 -18.31 19.75 13.44
N GLY A 303 -18.68 20.96 13.86
CA GLY A 303 -19.77 21.18 14.82
C GLY A 303 -21.15 20.69 14.36
N SER A 304 -21.31 20.30 13.10
CA SER A 304 -22.56 19.75 12.55
C SER A 304 -22.53 18.23 12.38
N GLY A 305 -21.38 17.56 12.56
CA GLY A 305 -21.31 16.10 12.52
C GLY A 305 -19.97 15.54 12.05
N ASN A 306 -19.99 14.23 11.81
CA ASN A 306 -18.91 13.48 11.19
C ASN A 306 -19.22 13.32 9.70
N TRP A 307 -18.32 13.73 8.80
CA TRP A 307 -18.53 13.66 7.34
C TRP A 307 -17.47 12.80 6.61
N LEU A 308 -16.64 12.07 7.37
CA LEU A 308 -15.59 11.22 6.82
C LEU A 308 -16.18 10.10 5.93
N TRP A 309 -15.68 9.97 4.70
CA TRP A 309 -16.13 9.02 3.67
C TRP A 309 -17.65 8.97 3.41
N GLN A 310 -18.39 10.06 3.62
CA GLN A 310 -19.84 10.08 3.42
C GLN A 310 -20.37 11.44 2.93
N ALA A 311 -21.68 11.51 2.73
CA ALA A 311 -22.39 12.71 2.27
C ALA A 311 -21.78 13.28 0.97
N GLY A 312 -21.47 14.57 0.97
CA GLY A 312 -21.04 15.30 -0.22
C GLY A 312 -19.57 15.17 -0.58
N ALA A 313 -18.75 14.40 0.16
CA ALA A 313 -17.37 14.17 -0.25
C ALA A 313 -17.34 13.51 -1.65
N PRO A 314 -16.59 14.05 -2.63
CA PRO A 314 -16.45 13.43 -3.94
C PRO A 314 -15.91 12.01 -3.82
N LEU A 315 -16.63 11.04 -4.37
CA LEU A 315 -16.22 9.64 -4.48
C LEU A 315 -15.45 9.41 -5.78
N SER A 316 -15.90 10.04 -6.87
CA SER A 316 -15.18 10.09 -8.15
C SER A 316 -15.36 11.45 -8.82
N TRP A 317 -14.31 11.93 -9.48
CA TRP A 317 -14.32 13.24 -10.13
C TRP A 317 -13.32 13.32 -11.27
N THR A 318 -13.56 14.23 -12.22
CA THR A 318 -12.61 14.57 -13.28
C THR A 318 -12.14 16.00 -13.09
N LEU A 319 -10.83 16.22 -13.21
CA LEU A 319 -10.28 17.56 -13.34
C LEU A 319 -10.08 17.88 -14.81
N TRP A 320 -10.58 19.02 -15.24
CA TRP A 320 -10.41 19.56 -16.57
C TRP A 320 -9.58 20.84 -16.50
N GLY A 321 -8.77 21.09 -17.53
CA GLY A 321 -7.87 22.22 -17.58
C GLY A 321 -7.91 22.97 -18.89
N ARG A 322 -7.58 24.26 -18.86
CA ARG A 322 -7.45 25.09 -20.07
C ARG A 322 -6.39 26.18 -19.86
N ALA A 323 -5.66 26.53 -20.91
CA ALA A 323 -4.70 27.66 -20.89
C ALA A 323 -5.34 29.00 -21.30
N SER A 324 -6.32 28.97 -22.21
CA SER A 324 -7.09 30.14 -22.68
C SER A 324 -8.35 30.38 -21.85
N ASP A 325 -9.02 31.51 -22.10
CA ASP A 325 -10.23 31.92 -21.37
C ASP A 325 -11.28 30.78 -21.31
N PRO A 326 -11.89 30.52 -20.13
CA PRO A 326 -12.88 29.47 -19.97
C PRO A 326 -14.09 29.64 -20.87
N VAL A 327 -14.54 28.53 -21.47
CA VAL A 327 -15.76 28.45 -22.27
C VAL A 327 -16.76 27.56 -21.53
N ASP A 328 -17.99 28.04 -21.36
CA ASP A 328 -19.07 27.28 -20.72
C ASP A 328 -19.49 26.07 -21.57
N GLU A 329 -19.64 24.92 -20.94
CA GLU A 329 -20.17 23.71 -21.56
C GLU A 329 -20.57 22.66 -20.52
N THR A 330 -21.47 21.75 -20.88
CA THR A 330 -21.64 20.50 -20.14
C THR A 330 -20.47 19.57 -20.47
N LEU A 331 -19.62 19.31 -19.48
CA LEU A 331 -18.44 18.46 -19.66
C LEU A 331 -18.84 17.00 -19.92
N PRO A 332 -18.19 16.32 -20.88
CA PRO A 332 -18.49 14.92 -21.18
C PRO A 332 -18.14 13.99 -20.02
N ASP A 333 -18.95 12.96 -19.80
CA ASP A 333 -18.77 11.92 -18.81
C ASP A 333 -19.11 10.52 -19.36
N GLY A 334 -18.74 9.47 -18.62
CA GLY A 334 -19.06 8.10 -18.98
C GLY A 334 -18.27 7.52 -20.17
N PRO A 335 -18.74 6.39 -20.73
CA PRO A 335 -18.09 5.73 -21.86
C PRO A 335 -18.06 6.66 -23.10
N GLY A 336 -16.85 6.98 -23.58
CA GLY A 336 -16.65 7.89 -24.71
C GLY A 336 -16.32 9.33 -24.32
N ALA A 337 -16.21 9.64 -23.02
CA ALA A 337 -15.58 10.88 -22.59
C ALA A 337 -14.10 10.91 -23.04
N PRO A 338 -13.57 12.09 -23.42
CA PRO A 338 -12.16 12.27 -23.78
C PRO A 338 -11.22 11.69 -22.72
N GLY A 339 -10.21 10.95 -23.16
CA GLY A 339 -9.16 10.40 -22.31
C GLY A 339 -8.23 11.48 -21.75
N VAL A 340 -7.34 11.10 -20.83
CA VAL A 340 -6.34 12.03 -20.25
C VAL A 340 -5.50 12.65 -21.36
N GLY A 341 -5.41 13.99 -21.37
CA GLY A 341 -4.72 14.78 -22.39
C GLY A 341 -5.55 15.11 -23.63
N GLU A 342 -6.69 14.46 -23.83
CA GLU A 342 -7.64 14.78 -24.90
C GLU A 342 -8.55 15.94 -24.48
N THR A 343 -9.19 16.56 -25.47
CA THR A 343 -10.04 17.74 -25.28
C THR A 343 -11.52 17.42 -25.43
N SER A 344 -12.34 18.06 -24.61
CA SER A 344 -13.78 18.21 -24.82
C SER A 344 -14.10 19.02 -26.09
N PRO A 345 -15.37 19.06 -26.54
CA PRO A 345 -15.78 19.81 -27.74
C PRO A 345 -15.38 21.29 -27.72
N ASN A 346 -15.45 21.96 -26.57
CA ASN A 346 -15.04 23.36 -26.49
C ASN A 346 -13.59 23.56 -26.04
N GLY A 347 -12.79 22.51 -25.88
CA GLY A 347 -11.34 22.61 -25.66
C GLY A 347 -10.89 22.56 -24.19
N TRP A 348 -11.68 21.97 -23.30
CA TRP A 348 -11.21 21.60 -21.96
C TRP A 348 -10.41 20.30 -22.03
N ILE A 349 -9.22 20.30 -21.46
CA ILE A 349 -8.29 19.15 -21.48
C ILE A 349 -8.56 18.28 -20.26
N ASN A 350 -8.78 16.98 -20.44
CA ASN A 350 -8.92 16.05 -19.32
C ASN A 350 -7.57 15.89 -18.62
N LEU A 351 -7.47 16.30 -17.35
CA LEU A 351 -6.25 16.19 -16.54
C LEU A 351 -6.19 14.87 -15.76
N GLY A 352 -7.30 14.13 -15.70
CA GLY A 352 -7.42 12.88 -14.99
C GLY A 352 -8.79 12.70 -14.36
N THR A 353 -9.23 11.45 -14.28
CA THR A 353 -10.36 11.01 -13.47
C THR A 353 -9.83 10.28 -12.24
N PHE A 354 -10.24 10.74 -11.07
CA PHE A 354 -9.73 10.31 -9.77
C PHE A 354 -10.85 9.73 -8.90
N ARG A 355 -10.48 8.98 -7.88
CA ARG A 355 -11.40 8.38 -6.92
C ARG A 355 -10.90 8.57 -5.50
N LEU A 356 -11.82 8.77 -4.57
CA LEU A 356 -11.53 8.80 -3.15
C LEU A 356 -10.91 7.47 -2.72
N LEU A 357 -9.77 7.54 -2.02
CA LEU A 357 -9.12 6.33 -1.53
C LEU A 357 -9.98 5.68 -0.44
N PRO A 358 -10.08 4.34 -0.43
CA PRO A 358 -10.87 3.63 0.56
C PRO A 358 -10.31 3.86 1.97
N LYS A 359 -11.21 3.80 2.96
CA LYS A 359 -10.85 3.86 4.37
C LYS A 359 -9.90 2.69 4.72
N PRO A 360 -8.70 2.95 5.28
CA PRO A 360 -7.72 1.90 5.58
C PRO A 360 -8.26 0.76 6.44
N SER A 361 -9.09 1.06 7.44
CA SER A 361 -9.66 0.04 8.33
C SER A 361 -10.78 -0.80 7.69
N GLY A 362 -11.39 -0.33 6.59
CA GLY A 362 -12.59 -0.93 6.02
C GLY A 362 -13.85 -0.86 6.89
N LEU A 363 -13.82 -0.15 8.04
CA LEU A 363 -14.99 -0.02 8.93
C LEU A 363 -16.16 0.71 8.24
N PRO A 364 -17.41 0.31 8.50
CA PRO A 364 -18.58 0.97 7.94
C PRO A 364 -18.73 2.40 8.46
N ASN A 365 -19.23 3.32 7.65
CA ASN A 365 -19.56 4.66 8.12
C ASN A 365 -20.74 4.61 9.12
N PRO A 366 -20.73 5.44 10.20
CA PRO A 366 -19.77 6.49 10.50
C PRO A 366 -18.59 6.05 11.40
N GLN A 367 -18.34 4.74 11.56
CA GLN A 367 -17.25 4.23 12.41
C GLN A 367 -15.88 4.48 11.76
N TYR A 368 -14.88 4.80 12.57
CA TYR A 368 -13.50 5.03 12.14
C TYR A 368 -12.51 4.75 13.28
N THR A 369 -11.27 4.46 12.91
CA THR A 369 -10.11 4.35 13.81
C THR A 369 -9.30 5.64 13.79
N ASN A 370 -8.37 5.85 14.74
CA ASN A 370 -7.49 7.02 14.70
C ASN A 370 -6.64 7.06 13.42
N ALA A 371 -6.19 5.89 12.94
CA ALA A 371 -5.45 5.80 11.68
C ALA A 371 -6.28 6.26 10.47
N ASP A 372 -7.59 6.00 10.45
CA ASP A 372 -8.48 6.52 9.41
C ASP A 372 -8.63 8.05 9.50
N LEU A 373 -8.75 8.58 10.73
CA LEU A 373 -8.84 10.02 10.95
C LEU A 373 -7.56 10.74 10.47
N ASP A 374 -6.39 10.21 10.84
CA ASP A 374 -5.09 10.74 10.42
C ASP A 374 -4.95 10.68 8.89
N PHE A 375 -5.36 9.57 8.27
CA PHE A 375 -5.34 9.41 6.82
C PHE A 375 -6.27 10.40 6.10
N TRP A 376 -7.48 10.64 6.63
CA TRP A 376 -8.40 11.64 6.06
C TRP A 376 -7.84 13.06 6.19
N ASN A 377 -7.34 13.41 7.38
CA ASN A 377 -6.85 14.76 7.67
C ASN A 377 -5.56 15.10 6.91
N ALA A 378 -4.75 14.10 6.54
CA ALA A 378 -3.59 14.28 5.67
C ALA A 378 -3.97 14.79 4.26
N GLY A 379 -5.20 14.55 3.82
CA GLY A 379 -5.67 14.85 2.46
C GLY A 379 -5.20 13.80 1.44
N PHE A 380 -5.86 13.79 0.29
CA PHE A 380 -5.61 12.80 -0.76
C PHE A 380 -4.83 13.45 -1.90
N SER A 381 -3.60 12.98 -2.14
CA SER A 381 -2.72 13.52 -3.17
C SER A 381 -2.71 12.64 -4.41
N TYR A 382 -2.79 13.26 -5.59
CA TYR A 382 -2.80 12.58 -6.89
C TYR A 382 -1.82 13.25 -7.84
N ASN A 383 -1.07 12.45 -8.59
CA ASN A 383 -0.17 12.94 -9.62
C ASN A 383 -0.91 13.19 -10.94
N PHE A 384 -0.48 14.21 -11.66
CA PHE A 384 -0.83 14.43 -13.06
C PHE A 384 0.16 13.71 -13.98
N SER A 385 -0.27 13.32 -15.17
CA SER A 385 0.63 12.80 -16.18
C SER A 385 1.64 13.88 -16.62
N LEU A 386 2.90 13.49 -16.78
CA LEU A 386 3.96 14.36 -17.29
C LEU A 386 3.72 14.80 -18.74
N ASP A 387 2.88 14.09 -19.49
CA ASP A 387 2.57 14.44 -20.89
C ASP A 387 1.50 15.53 -21.00
N LEU A 388 0.86 15.91 -19.88
CA LEU A 388 -0.16 16.95 -19.89
C LEU A 388 0.46 18.32 -20.23
N PRO A 389 -0.26 19.12 -21.05
CA PRO A 389 0.17 20.49 -21.37
C PRO A 389 -0.02 21.42 -20.18
N LYS A 390 0.50 22.65 -20.31
CA LYS A 390 0.26 23.69 -19.31
C LYS A 390 -1.20 24.13 -19.30
N VAL A 391 -1.73 24.41 -18.12
CA VAL A 391 -3.10 24.92 -17.91
C VAL A 391 -3.11 26.06 -16.89
N ARG A 392 -4.17 26.87 -16.89
CA ARG A 392 -4.39 28.00 -15.98
C ARG A 392 -5.73 27.89 -15.27
N TYR A 393 -6.77 27.59 -16.04
CA TYR A 393 -8.13 27.45 -15.52
C TYR A 393 -8.40 25.99 -15.24
N ILE A 394 -9.03 25.73 -14.10
CA ILE A 394 -9.39 24.39 -13.65
C ILE A 394 -10.89 24.31 -13.53
N ARG A 395 -11.43 23.18 -13.98
CA ARG A 395 -12.83 22.83 -13.81
C ARG A 395 -12.95 21.46 -13.15
N PHE A 396 -13.49 21.46 -11.93
CA PHE A 396 -13.71 20.26 -11.13
C PHE A 396 -15.09 19.72 -11.45
N GLN A 397 -15.18 18.49 -11.95
CA GLN A 397 -16.43 17.80 -12.24
C GLN A 397 -16.64 16.64 -11.27
N CYS A 398 -17.55 16.80 -10.30
CA CYS A 398 -17.93 15.73 -9.37
C CYS A 398 -18.86 14.75 -10.08
N LEU A 399 -18.40 13.51 -10.26
CA LEU A 399 -19.13 12.44 -10.96
C LEU A 399 -20.00 11.63 -9.98
N GLU A 400 -19.47 11.33 -8.80
CA GLU A 400 -20.17 10.62 -7.73
C GLU A 400 -19.83 11.24 -6.38
N ASN A 401 -20.79 11.34 -5.47
CA ASN A 401 -20.53 11.67 -4.07
C ASN A 401 -20.57 10.41 -3.19
N ALA A 402 -19.98 10.51 -1.99
CA ALA A 402 -19.83 9.36 -1.10
C ALA A 402 -21.16 8.83 -0.52
N SER A 403 -22.24 9.62 -0.54
CA SER A 403 -23.60 9.13 -0.23
C SER A 403 -24.33 8.54 -1.44
N LEU A 404 -23.75 8.55 -2.64
CA LEU A 404 -24.35 8.11 -3.90
C LEU A 404 -25.69 8.81 -4.23
N THR A 405 -25.94 9.97 -3.63
CA THR A 405 -27.16 10.75 -3.88
C THR A 405 -27.01 11.62 -5.12
N ASN A 406 -25.77 11.96 -5.50
CA ASN A 406 -25.42 12.63 -6.74
C ASN A 406 -26.27 13.89 -7.01
N ASN A 407 -26.47 14.69 -5.97
CA ASN A 407 -27.29 15.90 -5.99
C ASN A 407 -26.69 17.06 -5.20
N PHE A 408 -25.49 16.90 -4.66
CA PHE A 408 -24.64 17.93 -4.04
C PHE A 408 -23.21 17.38 -3.85
N PHE A 409 -22.24 18.26 -3.67
CA PHE A 409 -20.91 17.87 -3.18
C PHE A 409 -20.25 18.98 -2.36
N ASN A 410 -19.20 18.61 -1.62
CA ASN A 410 -18.40 19.54 -0.81
C ASN A 410 -16.94 19.13 -0.75
N VAL A 411 -16.07 20.13 -0.63
CA VAL A 411 -14.62 19.98 -0.57
C VAL A 411 -14.11 21.05 0.39
N ALA A 412 -13.16 20.70 1.26
CA ALA A 412 -12.57 21.64 2.20
C ALA A 412 -11.53 22.54 1.50
N GLU A 413 -10.55 21.93 0.84
CA GLU A 413 -9.40 22.63 0.27
C GLU A 413 -8.84 21.87 -0.93
N LEU A 414 -8.28 22.61 -1.88
CA LEU A 414 -7.47 22.13 -3.00
C LEU A 414 -6.11 22.83 -3.00
N THR A 415 -5.06 22.05 -3.25
CA THR A 415 -3.72 22.61 -3.46
C THR A 415 -3.09 21.98 -4.69
N PHE A 416 -2.45 22.79 -5.53
CA PHE A 416 -1.82 22.35 -6.78
C PHE A 416 -0.31 22.64 -6.72
N TRP A 417 0.46 21.78 -7.37
CA TRP A 417 1.91 21.95 -7.57
C TRP A 417 2.26 21.80 -9.05
N GLY A 418 3.39 22.36 -9.45
CA GLY A 418 3.85 22.32 -10.83
C GLY A 418 4.95 23.32 -11.15
N ASP A 419 5.19 23.51 -12.44
CA ASP A 419 6.15 24.48 -12.99
C ASP A 419 5.41 25.65 -13.67
N PRO A 420 5.43 26.87 -13.08
CA PRO A 420 4.81 28.05 -13.66
C PRO A 420 5.73 28.83 -14.63
N ARG A 421 6.99 28.41 -14.81
CA ARG A 421 8.01 29.13 -15.60
C ARG A 421 7.77 29.01 -17.10
#